data_AF-A0A920WKU7-F1
#
_entry.id   AF-A0A920WKU7-F1
#
_cell.length_a   1.000
_cell.length_b   1.000
_cell.length_c   1.000
_cell.angle_alpha   90.00
_cell.angle_beta   90.00
_cell.angle_gamma   90.00
#
_symmetry.space_group_name_H-M   'P 1'
#
loop_
_entity.id
_entity.type
_entity.pdbx_description
1 polymer ?
#
loop_
_entity_poly.entity_id
_entity_poly.type
_entity_poly.pdbx_seq_one_letter_code
_entity_poly.pdbx_strand_id
1 'polypeptide(L)'
;MSHPFDDGLPLGGPPHAASAWTELEDHAKSEFPHLRDLFADDPSRDIRMGFECADLWIDLSHQNVTDETMGFLVDLATQRQVVGTLQRTLIGDTVNSTEGRPAVHGAMRSPQAVAQGLAEVETGRATFDRMAALASEIRDGEARGATGRTVEAVVHLGIGGSHLGPALAVDALRHLTHPGVEVRFSSGIDPDDLNEALTGWIRRRPSSWPARNRSPPLRPSPLWTLPWRGCPTGSGRQLSTT
;
A
#
# COMPACT_ATOMS: atom_id res chain seq x y z
N MET A 1 25.34 3.01 28.62
CA MET A 1 23.93 3.43 28.58
C MET A 1 23.27 2.62 27.49
N SER A 2 22.48 1.64 27.89
CA SER A 2 21.74 0.74 26.98
C SER A 2 20.71 1.58 26.21
N HIS A 3 20.82 1.59 24.89
CA HIS A 3 19.79 2.19 24.04
C HIS A 3 18.49 1.38 24.21
N PRO A 4 17.33 2.02 24.49
CA PRO A 4 16.09 1.31 24.81
C PRO A 4 15.46 0.50 23.64
N PHE A 5 16.15 0.33 22.51
CA PHE A 5 15.59 -0.24 21.27
C PHE A 5 16.55 -1.17 20.49
N ASP A 6 17.62 -1.67 21.10
CA ASP A 6 18.60 -2.54 20.44
C ASP A 6 18.17 -4.02 20.42
N ASP A 7 17.04 -4.29 19.75
CA ASP A 7 16.69 -5.57 19.09
C ASP A 7 15.45 -5.49 18.17
N GLY A 8 14.82 -4.32 17.99
CA GLY A 8 13.99 -4.06 16.80
C GLY A 8 12.72 -4.90 16.65
N LEU A 9 12.17 -5.46 17.73
CA LEU A 9 10.81 -5.99 17.80
C LEU A 9 10.09 -5.39 19.02
N PRO A 10 8.75 -5.29 19.03
CA PRO A 10 8.03 -4.65 20.12
C PRO A 10 8.17 -5.50 21.38
N LEU A 11 9.10 -5.14 22.27
CA LEU A 11 9.26 -5.66 23.64
C LEU A 11 9.29 -7.20 23.73
N GLY A 12 10.48 -7.80 23.60
CA GLY A 12 10.72 -9.20 23.99
C GLY A 12 10.77 -10.23 22.86
N GLY A 13 11.54 -9.98 21.79
CA GLY A 13 11.79 -10.98 20.74
C GLY A 13 10.59 -11.25 19.80
N PRO A 14 10.55 -12.37 19.07
CA PRO A 14 9.46 -12.67 18.14
C PRO A 14 8.12 -12.91 18.86
N PRO A 15 6.96 -12.78 18.17
CA PRO A 15 5.64 -12.95 18.78
C PRO A 15 5.47 -14.28 19.54
N HIS A 16 6.07 -15.36 19.02
CA HIS A 16 6.01 -16.69 19.61
C HIS A 16 6.82 -16.88 20.91
N ALA A 17 7.53 -15.84 21.37
CA ALA A 17 8.17 -15.84 22.68
C ALA A 17 7.19 -15.47 23.82
N ALA A 18 6.01 -14.94 23.50
CA ALA A 18 4.98 -14.58 24.48
C ALA A 18 4.22 -15.81 24.98
N SER A 19 3.85 -15.87 26.26
CA SER A 19 3.07 -17.02 26.79
C SER A 19 1.70 -17.12 26.12
N ALA A 20 1.08 -15.98 25.81
CA ALA A 20 -0.19 -15.91 25.09
C ALA A 20 -0.12 -16.53 23.68
N TRP A 21 1.07 -16.60 23.07
CA TRP A 21 1.23 -17.30 21.80
C TRP A 21 1.09 -18.81 21.97
N THR A 22 1.73 -19.38 22.99
CA THR A 22 1.61 -20.81 23.30
C THR A 22 0.16 -21.18 23.62
N GLU A 23 -0.52 -20.35 24.41
CA GLU A 23 -1.96 -20.53 24.73
C GLU A 23 -2.82 -20.49 23.46
N LEU A 24 -2.57 -19.53 22.56
CA LEU A 24 -3.26 -19.43 21.28
C LEU A 24 -2.95 -20.63 20.35
N GLU A 25 -1.71 -21.12 20.33
CA GLU A 25 -1.33 -22.31 19.56
C GLU A 25 -2.03 -23.57 20.08
N ASP A 26 -2.13 -23.73 21.40
CA ASP A 26 -2.83 -24.86 22.01
C ASP A 26 -4.34 -24.77 21.77
N HIS A 27 -4.91 -23.57 21.85
CA HIS A 27 -6.30 -23.31 21.43
C HIS A 27 -6.53 -23.67 19.96
N ALA A 28 -5.60 -23.32 19.07
CA ALA A 28 -5.68 -23.62 17.64
C ALA A 28 -5.58 -25.12 17.32
N LYS A 29 -5.03 -25.94 18.23
CA LYS A 29 -4.98 -27.42 18.09
C LYS A 29 -6.27 -28.09 18.57
N SER A 30 -7.12 -27.37 19.32
CA SER A 30 -8.39 -27.89 19.78
C SER A 30 -9.37 -28.08 18.61
N GLU A 31 -10.38 -28.93 18.81
CA GLU A 31 -11.44 -29.09 17.84
C GLU A 31 -12.28 -27.81 17.78
N PHE A 32 -12.30 -27.17 16.62
CA PHE A 32 -12.98 -25.90 16.45
C PHE A 32 -14.36 -26.11 15.78
N PRO A 33 -15.43 -25.49 16.29
CA PRO A 33 -16.76 -25.63 15.68
C PRO A 33 -16.78 -25.11 14.25
N HIS A 34 -17.64 -25.70 13.40
CA HIS A 34 -17.82 -25.19 12.05
C HIS A 34 -18.52 -23.83 12.10
N LEU A 35 -18.21 -22.91 11.17
CA LEU A 35 -18.82 -21.57 11.15
C LEU A 35 -20.36 -21.62 11.14
N ARG A 36 -20.95 -22.62 10.47
CA ARG A 36 -22.40 -22.85 10.46
C ARG A 36 -22.97 -23.14 11.85
N ASP A 37 -22.23 -23.87 12.66
CA ASP A 37 -22.64 -24.23 14.02
C ASP A 37 -22.53 -23.00 14.92
N LEU A 38 -21.47 -22.20 14.77
CA LEU A 38 -21.32 -20.91 15.46
C LEU A 38 -22.50 -19.95 15.21
N PHE A 39 -23.07 -19.95 14.01
CA PHE A 39 -24.27 -19.17 13.68
C PHE A 39 -25.58 -19.82 14.16
N ALA A 40 -25.62 -21.16 14.20
CA ALA A 40 -26.79 -21.87 14.71
C ALA A 40 -26.93 -21.69 16.23
N ASP A 41 -25.81 -21.70 16.95
CA ASP A 41 -25.74 -21.58 18.40
C ASP A 41 -25.88 -20.13 18.89
N ASP A 42 -25.48 -19.15 18.07
CA ASP A 42 -25.64 -17.72 18.34
C ASP A 42 -26.30 -17.00 17.14
N PRO A 43 -27.65 -16.96 17.08
CA PRO A 43 -28.37 -16.26 16.02
C PRO A 43 -28.14 -14.75 15.96
N SER A 44 -27.50 -14.16 16.98
CA SER A 44 -27.16 -12.73 17.07
C SER A 44 -25.68 -12.44 16.84
N ARG A 45 -24.92 -13.43 16.36
CA ARG A 45 -23.46 -13.38 16.22
C ARG A 45 -22.98 -12.23 15.34
N ASP A 46 -23.69 -11.94 14.24
CA ASP A 46 -23.41 -10.83 13.33
C ASP A 46 -23.44 -9.47 14.03
N ILE A 47 -24.44 -9.24 14.88
CA ILE A 47 -24.56 -8.02 15.68
C ILE A 47 -23.54 -8.00 16.81
N ARG A 48 -23.32 -9.13 17.48
CA ARG A 48 -22.42 -9.22 18.64
C ARG A 48 -20.95 -9.09 18.27
N MET A 49 -20.56 -9.61 17.12
CA MET A 49 -19.19 -9.57 16.59
C MET A 49 -18.97 -8.44 15.57
N GLY A 50 -20.03 -7.71 15.24
CA GLY A 50 -19.95 -6.52 14.43
C GLY A 50 -19.78 -5.27 15.28
N PHE A 51 -19.16 -4.25 14.71
CA PHE A 51 -19.04 -2.94 15.34
C PHE A 51 -18.99 -1.83 14.32
N GLU A 52 -19.48 -0.66 14.72
CA GLU A 52 -19.40 0.55 13.92
C GLU A 52 -18.02 1.20 14.06
N CYS A 53 -17.46 1.63 12.93
CA CYS A 53 -16.23 2.41 12.86
C CYS A 53 -16.41 3.53 11.84
N ALA A 54 -16.64 4.76 12.34
CA ALA A 54 -17.14 5.87 11.53
C ALA A 54 -18.40 5.45 10.75
N ASP A 55 -18.41 5.63 9.42
CA ASP A 55 -19.55 5.29 8.57
C ASP A 55 -19.55 3.82 8.09
N LEU A 56 -18.70 2.97 8.69
CA LEU A 56 -18.55 1.56 8.31
C LEU A 56 -19.09 0.63 9.40
N TRP A 57 -19.76 -0.45 8.95
CA TRP A 57 -20.01 -1.64 9.76
C TRP A 57 -18.91 -2.67 9.50
N ILE A 58 -18.15 -3.02 10.53
CA ILE A 58 -17.11 -4.06 10.45
C ILE A 58 -17.67 -5.32 11.07
N ASP A 59 -17.83 -6.37 10.26
CA ASP A 59 -18.39 -7.65 10.67
C ASP A 59 -17.31 -8.72 10.78
N LEU A 60 -17.04 -9.18 12.00
CA LEU A 60 -16.10 -10.28 12.28
C LEU A 60 -16.79 -11.65 12.42
N SER A 61 -18.11 -11.72 12.34
CA SER A 61 -18.88 -12.93 12.63
C SER A 61 -18.58 -14.10 11.68
N HIS A 62 -18.15 -13.79 10.45
CA HIS A 62 -17.77 -14.76 9.43
C HIS A 62 -16.34 -15.32 9.58
N GLN A 63 -15.61 -14.86 10.60
CA GLN A 63 -14.31 -15.43 10.96
C GLN A 63 -14.49 -16.65 11.87
N ASN A 64 -13.57 -17.61 11.75
CA ASN A 64 -13.55 -18.80 12.59
C ASN A 64 -12.96 -18.50 13.97
N VAL A 65 -13.70 -17.72 14.76
CA VAL A 65 -13.28 -17.21 16.07
C VAL A 65 -14.39 -17.41 17.11
N THR A 66 -14.04 -17.79 18.33
CA THR A 66 -14.95 -17.77 19.50
C THR A 66 -14.58 -16.62 20.42
N ASP A 67 -15.35 -16.41 21.48
CA ASP A 67 -15.01 -15.43 22.52
C ASP A 67 -13.67 -15.76 23.19
N GLU A 68 -13.40 -17.06 23.36
CA GLU A 68 -12.12 -17.56 23.83
C GLU A 68 -10.97 -17.25 22.85
N THR A 69 -11.18 -17.46 21.54
CA THR A 69 -10.20 -17.07 20.51
C THR A 69 -9.92 -15.56 20.57
N MET A 70 -10.95 -14.74 20.69
CA MET A 70 -10.80 -13.29 20.78
C MET A 70 -10.05 -12.88 22.05
N GLY A 71 -10.31 -13.55 23.18
CA GLY A 71 -9.54 -13.39 24.41
C GLY A 71 -8.05 -13.63 24.21
N PHE A 72 -7.67 -14.80 23.67
CA PHE A 72 -6.26 -15.12 23.41
C PHE A 72 -5.58 -14.14 22.42
N LEU A 73 -6.30 -13.69 21.38
CA LEU A 73 -5.78 -12.70 20.44
C LEU A 73 -5.53 -11.34 21.10
N VAL A 74 -6.43 -10.89 21.97
CA VAL A 74 -6.30 -9.64 22.73
C VAL A 74 -5.18 -9.76 23.77
N ASP A 75 -5.05 -10.90 24.44
CA ASP A 75 -3.96 -11.16 25.39
C ASP A 75 -2.61 -11.14 24.70
N LEU A 76 -2.49 -11.77 23.52
CA LEU A 76 -1.28 -11.68 22.70
C LEU A 76 -0.98 -10.23 22.30
N ALA A 77 -1.97 -9.49 21.81
CA ALA A 77 -1.79 -8.08 21.44
C ALA A 77 -1.34 -7.21 22.64
N THR A 78 -1.82 -7.54 23.84
CA THR A 78 -1.46 -6.88 25.10
C THR A 78 -0.03 -7.22 25.50
N GLN A 79 0.35 -8.51 25.53
CA GLN A 79 1.72 -8.94 25.84
C GLN A 79 2.73 -8.38 24.83
N ARG A 80 2.32 -8.21 23.57
CA ARG A 80 3.15 -7.61 22.51
C ARG A 80 3.03 -6.10 22.39
N GLN A 81 2.30 -5.46 23.28
CA GLN A 81 2.24 -4.00 23.41
C GLN A 81 1.83 -3.31 22.10
N VAL A 82 0.86 -3.88 21.38
CA VAL A 82 0.36 -3.34 20.10
C VAL A 82 -0.17 -1.91 20.31
N VAL A 83 -0.99 -1.70 21.33
CA VAL A 83 -1.53 -0.37 21.68
C VAL A 83 -0.42 0.60 22.10
N GLY A 84 0.57 0.13 22.87
CA GLY A 84 1.72 0.95 23.26
C GLY A 84 2.53 1.40 22.04
N THR A 85 2.81 0.49 21.11
CA THR A 85 3.49 0.79 19.85
C THR A 85 2.70 1.79 18.99
N LEU A 86 1.37 1.64 18.93
CA LEU A 86 0.50 2.59 18.25
C LEU A 86 0.61 3.99 18.88
N GLN A 87 0.51 4.10 20.21
CA GLN A 87 0.63 5.37 20.93
C GLN A 87 1.97 6.05 20.65
N ARG A 88 3.07 5.30 20.72
CA ARG A 88 4.42 5.78 20.36
C ARG A 88 4.50 6.30 18.92
N THR A 89 3.91 5.56 17.98
CA THR A 89 3.81 5.98 16.59
C THR A 89 3.05 7.30 16.44
N LEU A 90 1.94 7.44 17.16
CA LEU A 90 1.08 8.63 17.09
C LEU A 90 1.75 9.90 17.66
N ILE A 91 2.55 9.77 18.72
CA ILE A 91 3.28 10.90 19.32
C ILE A 91 4.61 11.22 18.60
N GLY A 92 4.98 10.44 17.58
CA GLY A 92 6.16 10.68 16.77
C GLY A 92 7.46 10.14 17.37
N ASP A 93 7.42 9.11 18.21
CA ASP A 93 8.63 8.40 18.64
C ASP A 93 9.35 7.75 17.44
N THR A 94 10.65 7.52 17.59
CA THR A 94 11.41 6.65 16.69
C THR A 94 10.96 5.20 16.85
N VAL A 95 10.06 4.78 15.95
CA VAL A 95 9.56 3.40 15.84
C VAL A 95 10.19 2.63 14.68
N ASN A 96 10.70 3.32 13.65
CA ASN A 96 11.53 2.71 12.62
C ASN A 96 12.98 2.73 13.11
N SER A 97 13.37 1.67 13.82
CA SER A 97 14.68 1.54 14.43
C SER A 97 15.81 1.38 13.40
N THR A 98 15.56 0.66 12.31
CA THR A 98 16.59 0.40 11.28
C THR A 98 17.01 1.65 10.53
N GLU A 99 16.10 2.61 10.36
CA GLU A 99 16.40 3.90 9.73
C GLU A 99 16.53 5.04 10.75
N GLY A 100 16.26 4.78 12.04
CA GLY A 100 16.31 5.78 13.12
C GLY A 100 15.27 6.90 12.97
N ARG A 101 14.08 6.61 12.43
CA ARG A 101 13.07 7.63 12.07
C ARG A 101 11.71 7.42 12.74
N PRO A 102 10.94 8.50 12.95
CA PRO A 102 9.54 8.39 13.33
C PRO A 102 8.67 7.99 12.12
N ALA A 103 7.51 7.41 12.40
CA ALA A 103 6.51 7.07 11.38
C ALA A 103 5.29 8.01 11.52
N VAL A 104 5.33 9.16 10.85
CA VAL A 104 4.40 10.29 11.10
C VAL A 104 3.15 10.33 10.20
N HIS A 105 2.86 9.27 9.44
CA HIS A 105 1.76 9.25 8.47
C HIS A 105 0.37 9.41 9.10
N GLY A 106 0.17 8.93 10.33
CA GLY A 106 -1.05 9.18 11.11
C GLY A 106 -1.14 10.65 11.55
N ALA A 107 -0.04 11.19 12.08
CA ALA A 107 0.03 12.60 12.52
C ALA A 107 -0.17 13.60 11.37
N MET A 108 0.26 13.28 10.15
CA MET A 108 0.01 14.13 8.97
C MET A 108 -1.48 14.31 8.64
N ARG A 109 -2.36 13.42 9.12
CA ARG A 109 -3.81 13.46 8.87
C ARG A 109 -4.63 13.82 10.12
N SER A 110 -3.99 13.99 11.28
CA SER A 110 -4.69 14.28 12.53
C SER A 110 -5.01 15.78 12.64
N PRO A 111 -6.04 16.14 13.45
CA PRO A 111 -6.28 17.52 13.85
C PRO A 111 -5.04 18.15 14.48
N GLN A 112 -4.86 19.48 14.36
CA GLN A 112 -3.62 20.20 14.71
C GLN A 112 -2.93 19.72 16.00
N ALA A 113 -3.69 19.50 17.07
CA ALA A 113 -3.19 19.27 18.43
C ALA A 113 -2.31 18.02 18.61
N VAL A 114 -2.56 16.93 17.88
CA VAL A 114 -1.81 15.66 18.06
C VAL A 114 -0.44 15.71 17.39
N ALA A 115 -0.26 16.59 16.40
CA ALA A 115 0.96 16.67 15.61
C ALA A 115 1.87 17.87 15.94
N GLN A 116 1.55 18.63 16.99
CA GLN A 116 2.35 19.79 17.39
C GLN A 116 3.75 19.35 17.84
N GLY A 117 4.78 19.99 17.29
CA GLY A 117 6.18 19.74 17.64
C GLY A 117 6.97 18.83 16.69
N LEU A 118 6.32 18.21 15.70
CA LEU A 118 6.99 17.40 14.68
C LEU A 118 7.26 18.24 13.42
N ALA A 119 8.52 18.52 13.12
CA ALA A 119 8.94 19.37 12.01
C ALA A 119 8.49 18.83 10.64
N GLU A 120 8.50 17.50 10.47
CA GLU A 120 8.01 16.83 9.26
C GLU A 120 6.53 17.06 9.03
N VAL A 121 5.71 17.08 10.10
CA VAL A 121 4.27 17.30 9.97
C VAL A 121 3.97 18.76 9.64
N GLU A 122 4.68 19.70 10.25
CA GLU A 122 4.52 21.12 9.94
C GLU A 122 4.89 21.43 8.47
N THR A 123 6.03 20.91 8.02
CA THR A 123 6.47 21.02 6.62
C THR A 123 5.47 20.34 5.67
N GLY A 124 4.95 19.17 6.06
CA GLY A 124 3.94 18.45 5.32
C GLY A 124 2.63 19.23 5.17
N ARG A 125 2.18 19.90 6.24
CA ARG A 125 0.96 20.74 6.22
C ARG A 125 1.12 21.97 5.34
N ALA A 126 2.23 22.70 5.47
CA ALA A 126 2.52 23.81 4.57
C ALA A 126 2.58 23.38 3.10
N THR A 127 3.08 22.17 2.83
CA THR A 127 3.08 21.59 1.49
C THR A 127 1.67 21.23 1.03
N PHE A 128 0.85 20.66 1.91
CA PHE A 128 -0.55 20.34 1.63
C PHE A 128 -1.36 21.59 1.25
N ASP A 129 -1.19 22.70 1.96
CA ASP A 129 -1.89 23.96 1.66
C ASP A 129 -1.49 24.50 0.28
N ARG A 130 -0.20 24.43 -0.06
CA ARG A 130 0.30 24.80 -1.39
C ARG A 130 -0.24 23.88 -2.49
N MET A 131 -0.35 22.58 -2.22
CA MET A 131 -0.94 21.62 -3.15
C MET A 131 -2.43 21.90 -3.37
N ALA A 132 -3.17 22.24 -2.30
CA ALA A 132 -4.59 22.59 -2.38
C ALA A 132 -4.82 23.88 -3.19
N ALA A 133 -3.97 24.90 -2.98
CA ALA A 133 -3.99 26.12 -3.77
C ALA A 133 -3.75 25.85 -5.26
N LEU A 134 -2.67 25.13 -5.59
CA LEU A 134 -2.36 24.77 -6.99
C LEU A 134 -3.47 23.94 -7.64
N ALA A 135 -4.04 22.98 -6.92
CA ALA A 135 -5.14 22.17 -7.44
C ALA A 135 -6.39 23.02 -7.72
N SER A 136 -6.63 24.07 -6.95
CA SER A 136 -7.73 25.01 -7.19
C SER A 136 -7.43 25.90 -8.40
N GLU A 137 -6.22 26.46 -8.50
CA GLU A 137 -5.79 27.22 -9.68
C GLU A 137 -5.90 26.41 -10.98
N ILE A 138 -5.61 25.11 -10.95
CA ILE A 138 -5.78 24.23 -12.12
C ILE A 138 -7.26 24.08 -12.48
N ARG A 139 -8.13 23.78 -11.50
CA ARG A 139 -9.57 23.58 -11.73
C ARG A 139 -10.29 24.84 -12.17
N ASP A 140 -9.93 25.98 -11.59
CA ASP A 140 -10.48 27.30 -11.92
C ASP A 140 -9.94 27.81 -13.25
N GLY A 141 -8.93 27.12 -13.80
CA GLY A 141 -8.29 27.51 -15.03
C GLY A 141 -7.53 28.82 -14.87
N GLU A 142 -6.90 29.07 -13.72
CA GLU A 142 -5.94 30.16 -13.50
C GLU A 142 -4.50 29.69 -13.79
N ALA A 143 -4.21 28.40 -13.55
CA ALA A 143 -2.95 27.80 -13.93
C ALA A 143 -2.81 27.77 -15.46
N ARG A 144 -1.76 28.41 -15.97
CA ARG A 144 -1.47 28.54 -17.41
C ARG A 144 -0.18 27.82 -17.75
N GLY A 145 -0.20 27.00 -18.79
CA GLY A 145 1.01 26.42 -19.36
C GLY A 145 1.85 27.45 -20.12
N ALA A 146 3.01 27.05 -20.63
CA ALA A 146 3.93 27.92 -21.38
C ALA A 146 3.33 28.60 -22.63
N THR A 147 2.18 28.11 -23.10
CA THR A 147 1.44 28.68 -24.24
C THR A 147 0.33 29.66 -23.84
N GLY A 148 0.19 29.97 -22.55
CA GLY A 148 -0.91 30.80 -22.04
C GLY A 148 -2.28 30.11 -22.05
N ARG A 149 -2.32 28.79 -22.27
CA ARG A 149 -3.55 27.98 -22.22
C ARG A 149 -3.72 27.36 -20.83
N THR A 150 -4.97 27.10 -20.46
CA THR A 150 -5.36 26.32 -19.26
C THR A 150 -4.65 24.97 -19.21
N VAL A 151 -4.37 24.49 -18.00
CA VAL A 151 -3.93 23.12 -17.77
C VAL A 151 -5.15 22.20 -17.74
N GLU A 152 -5.27 21.33 -18.73
CA GLU A 152 -6.41 20.40 -18.89
C GLU A 152 -6.02 18.96 -18.52
N ALA A 153 -4.74 18.72 -18.25
CA ALA A 153 -4.16 17.40 -18.14
C ALA A 153 -3.01 17.37 -17.13
N VAL A 154 -2.97 16.35 -16.28
CA VAL A 154 -1.89 16.08 -15.33
C VAL A 154 -1.39 14.66 -15.54
N VAL A 155 -0.10 14.50 -15.80
CA VAL A 155 0.57 13.19 -15.82
C VAL A 155 1.38 13.04 -14.55
N HIS A 156 0.96 12.12 -13.68
CA HIS A 156 1.65 11.78 -12.45
C HIS A 156 2.73 10.73 -12.70
N LEU A 157 3.98 11.09 -12.43
CA LEU A 157 5.14 10.21 -12.60
C LEU A 157 5.59 9.68 -11.24
N GLY A 158 5.54 8.37 -11.05
CA GLY A 158 5.98 7.76 -9.80
C GLY A 158 5.91 6.25 -9.82
N ILE A 159 6.70 5.59 -8.97
CA ILE A 159 6.74 4.13 -8.84
C ILE A 159 6.39 3.71 -7.41
N GLY A 160 5.84 2.49 -7.25
CA GLY A 160 5.53 1.92 -5.95
C GLY A 160 4.55 2.78 -5.15
N GLY A 161 4.92 3.14 -3.92
CA GLY A 161 4.08 3.96 -3.03
C GLY A 161 3.71 5.34 -3.61
N SER A 162 4.56 5.90 -4.48
CA SER A 162 4.29 7.17 -5.16
C SER A 162 3.24 7.05 -6.27
N HIS A 163 2.83 5.84 -6.67
CA HIS A 163 1.84 5.61 -7.72
C HIS A 163 0.57 4.93 -7.21
N LEU A 164 0.70 3.82 -6.49
CA LEU A 164 -0.44 2.96 -6.12
C LEU A 164 -1.49 3.71 -5.31
N GLY A 165 -1.07 4.51 -4.32
CA GLY A 165 -1.98 5.31 -3.50
C GLY A 165 -2.73 6.38 -4.30
N PRO A 166 -2.03 7.29 -5.00
CA PRO A 166 -2.66 8.27 -5.87
C PRO A 166 -3.58 7.68 -6.94
N ALA A 167 -3.17 6.59 -7.61
CA ALA A 167 -3.96 5.95 -8.65
C ALA A 167 -5.26 5.36 -8.10
N LEU A 168 -5.19 4.66 -6.97
CA LEU A 168 -6.38 4.14 -6.28
C LEU A 168 -7.34 5.27 -5.87
N ALA A 169 -6.81 6.37 -5.32
CA ALA A 169 -7.63 7.50 -4.89
C ALA A 169 -8.37 8.16 -6.07
N VAL A 170 -7.69 8.34 -7.21
CA VAL A 170 -8.29 8.90 -8.43
C VAL A 170 -9.36 7.97 -9.00
N ASP A 171 -9.12 6.65 -9.05
CA ASP A 171 -10.14 5.71 -9.56
C ASP A 171 -11.36 5.61 -8.63
N ALA A 172 -11.14 5.45 -7.32
CA ALA A 172 -12.22 5.35 -6.33
C ALA A 172 -13.10 6.63 -6.29
N LEU A 173 -12.48 7.80 -6.46
CA LEU A 173 -13.14 9.10 -6.42
C LEU A 173 -13.41 9.68 -7.81
N ARG A 174 -13.34 8.86 -8.87
CA ARG A 174 -13.49 9.33 -10.26
C ARG A 174 -14.76 10.14 -10.51
N HIS A 175 -15.84 9.82 -9.80
CA HIS A 175 -17.13 10.49 -9.91
C HIS A 175 -17.13 11.92 -9.34
N LEU A 176 -16.13 12.28 -8.53
CA LEU A 176 -15.91 13.61 -7.97
C LEU A 176 -14.83 14.40 -8.73
N THR A 177 -14.25 13.82 -9.78
CA THR A 177 -13.19 14.50 -10.54
C THR A 177 -13.73 15.68 -11.34
N HIS A 178 -12.90 16.71 -11.48
CA HIS A 178 -13.28 17.89 -12.25
C HIS A 178 -13.33 17.52 -13.74
N PRO A 179 -14.45 17.77 -14.46
CA PRO A 179 -14.65 17.26 -15.82
C PRO A 179 -13.67 17.85 -16.85
N GLY A 180 -13.07 19.00 -16.55
CA GLY A 180 -12.09 19.67 -17.40
C GLY A 180 -10.63 19.32 -17.12
N VAL A 181 -10.33 18.42 -16.18
CA VAL A 181 -8.96 18.04 -15.82
C VAL A 181 -8.82 16.54 -15.85
N GLU A 182 -8.06 16.03 -16.82
CA GLU A 182 -7.78 14.61 -16.94
C GLU A 182 -6.47 14.26 -16.21
N VAL A 183 -6.50 13.23 -15.36
CA VAL A 183 -5.34 12.75 -14.60
C VAL A 183 -4.92 11.40 -15.13
N ARG A 184 -3.65 11.26 -15.50
CA ARG A 184 -3.04 10.01 -15.97
C ARG A 184 -1.80 9.70 -15.16
N PHE A 185 -1.38 8.45 -15.21
CA PHE A 185 -0.24 7.96 -14.46
C PHE A 185 0.76 7.30 -15.40
N SER A 186 2.05 7.44 -15.08
CA SER A 186 3.11 6.61 -15.63
C SER A 186 4.04 6.22 -14.49
N SER A 187 4.35 4.93 -14.42
CA SER A 187 5.10 4.30 -13.33
C SER A 187 6.24 3.41 -13.79
N GLY A 188 6.22 3.00 -15.06
CA GLY A 188 7.24 2.15 -15.65
C GLY A 188 8.47 2.93 -16.10
N ILE A 189 9.61 2.24 -16.13
CA ILE A 189 10.79 2.71 -16.88
C ILE A 189 10.65 2.44 -18.39
N ASP A 190 9.69 1.60 -18.77
CA ASP A 190 9.37 1.31 -20.15
C ASP A 190 8.83 2.58 -20.83
N PRO A 191 9.45 3.07 -21.92
CA PRO A 191 8.96 4.25 -22.62
C PRO A 191 7.52 4.08 -23.13
N ASP A 192 7.03 2.86 -23.34
CA ASP A 192 5.67 2.64 -23.81
C ASP A 192 4.62 3.07 -22.79
N ASP A 193 4.87 2.90 -21.48
CA ASP A 193 3.99 3.36 -20.39
C ASP A 193 3.82 4.90 -20.42
N LEU A 194 4.93 5.63 -20.58
CA LEU A 194 4.87 7.09 -20.73
C LEU A 194 4.22 7.51 -22.04
N ASN A 195 4.49 6.80 -23.15
CA ASN A 195 3.87 7.08 -24.44
C ASN A 195 2.34 6.90 -24.36
N GLU A 196 1.87 5.86 -23.67
CA GLU A 196 0.46 5.61 -23.42
C GLU A 196 -0.16 6.76 -22.61
N ALA A 197 0.46 7.13 -21.48
CA ALA A 197 0.01 8.25 -20.65
C ALA A 197 -0.06 9.58 -21.44
N LEU A 198 0.81 9.78 -22.43
CA LEU A 198 0.85 11.00 -23.26
C LEU A 198 0.00 10.94 -24.54
N THR A 199 -0.63 9.80 -24.83
CA THR A 199 -1.37 9.58 -26.07
C THR A 199 -2.52 10.60 -26.22
N GLY A 200 -2.65 11.20 -27.39
CA GLY A 200 -3.65 12.24 -27.67
C GLY A 200 -3.27 13.66 -27.22
N TRP A 201 -2.25 13.85 -26.38
CA TRP A 201 -1.83 15.17 -25.88
C TRP A 201 -0.54 15.69 -26.49
N ILE A 202 0.34 14.79 -26.93
CA ILE A 202 1.42 15.17 -27.83
C ILE A 202 0.79 15.48 -29.19
N ARG A 203 0.42 16.76 -29.40
CA ARG A 203 0.24 17.28 -30.75
C ARG A 203 1.52 16.96 -31.53
N ARG A 204 1.37 16.39 -32.74
CA ARG A 204 2.47 16.17 -33.68
C ARG A 204 3.42 17.37 -33.63
N ARG A 205 4.73 17.07 -33.54
CA ARG A 205 5.82 18.06 -33.51
C ARG A 205 5.48 19.30 -34.35
N PRO A 206 5.69 20.53 -33.85
CA PRO A 206 5.72 21.70 -34.70
C PRO A 206 6.66 21.44 -35.88
N SER A 207 6.22 21.75 -37.09
CA SER A 207 7.03 21.57 -38.31
C SER A 207 8.35 22.36 -38.28
N SER A 208 8.48 23.31 -37.35
CA SER A 208 9.65 24.14 -37.11
C SER A 208 10.79 23.47 -36.33
N TRP A 209 10.60 22.27 -35.75
CA TRP A 209 11.66 21.58 -35.02
C TRP A 209 12.53 20.73 -35.95
N PRO A 210 13.88 20.82 -35.88
CA PRO A 210 14.77 20.02 -36.73
C PRO A 210 14.54 18.53 -36.52
N ALA A 211 14.52 17.78 -37.62
CA ALA A 211 14.33 16.33 -37.60
C ALA A 211 15.41 15.70 -36.71
N ARG A 212 14.99 14.84 -35.76
CA ARG A 212 15.97 13.96 -35.11
C ARG A 212 16.49 13.00 -36.18
N ASN A 213 17.81 12.83 -36.24
CA ASN A 213 18.39 11.64 -36.85
C ASN A 213 17.75 10.45 -36.16
N ARG A 214 16.81 9.78 -36.83
CA ARG A 214 16.33 8.49 -36.39
C ARG A 214 17.50 7.54 -36.59
N SER A 215 18.09 7.03 -35.51
CA SER A 215 18.81 5.78 -35.61
C SER A 215 17.84 4.76 -36.24
N PRO A 216 18.27 3.98 -37.24
CA PRO A 216 17.41 2.96 -37.83
C PRO A 216 16.88 2.04 -36.73
N PRO A 217 15.67 1.47 -36.89
CA PRO A 217 15.15 0.51 -35.93
C PRO A 217 16.22 -0.56 -35.69
N LEU A 218 16.49 -0.86 -34.42
CA LEU A 218 17.38 -1.96 -34.04
C LEU A 218 16.83 -3.21 -34.74
N ARG A 219 17.60 -3.74 -35.70
CA ARG A 219 17.29 -5.03 -36.30
C ARG A 219 17.26 -6.05 -35.16
N PRO A 220 16.26 -6.95 -35.10
CA PRO A 220 16.28 -8.02 -34.12
C PRO A 220 17.59 -8.80 -34.26
N SER A 221 18.35 -8.90 -33.18
CA SER A 221 19.56 -9.70 -33.11
C SER A 221 19.19 -11.18 -33.31
N PRO A 222 19.96 -11.99 -34.08
CA PRO A 222 19.61 -13.39 -34.34
C PRO A 222 19.77 -14.32 -33.12
N LEU A 223 20.16 -13.80 -31.96
CA LEU A 223 20.62 -14.59 -30.81
C LEU A 223 19.51 -15.26 -29.98
N TRP A 224 18.23 -15.16 -30.38
CA TRP A 224 17.11 -15.85 -29.72
C TRP A 224 16.47 -16.97 -30.55
N THR A 225 17.24 -17.60 -31.44
CA THR A 225 16.86 -18.88 -32.09
C THR A 225 17.72 -20.03 -31.58
N LEU A 226 17.63 -20.32 -30.28
CA LEU A 226 18.05 -21.61 -29.74
C LEU A 226 16.80 -22.44 -29.43
N PRO A 227 16.59 -23.59 -30.08
CA PRO A 227 15.43 -24.44 -29.81
C PRO A 227 15.54 -25.04 -28.41
N TRP A 228 14.45 -24.90 -27.68
CA TRP A 228 14.17 -25.55 -26.39
C TRP A 228 14.43 -27.06 -26.53
N ARG A 229 15.53 -27.57 -25.96
CA ARG A 229 15.78 -29.02 -25.89
C ARG A 229 14.92 -29.60 -24.77
N GLY A 230 13.96 -30.44 -25.17
CA GLY A 230 13.00 -31.08 -24.28
C GLY A 230 13.64 -31.91 -23.17
N CYS A 231 12.89 -31.96 -22.07
CA CYS A 231 13.09 -32.85 -20.93
C CYS A 231 12.99 -34.32 -21.39
N PRO A 232 13.95 -35.21 -21.09
CA PRO A 232 13.81 -36.62 -21.43
C PRO A 232 12.97 -37.34 -20.37
N THR A 233 11.75 -37.71 -20.74
CA THR A 233 10.94 -38.72 -20.05
C THR A 233 11.43 -40.13 -20.42
N GLY A 234 11.93 -40.86 -19.43
CA GLY A 234 11.77 -42.31 -19.23
C GLY A 234 12.29 -43.31 -20.28
N SER A 235 13.25 -44.15 -19.87
CA SER A 235 13.24 -45.58 -20.24
C SER A 235 14.06 -46.38 -19.23
N GLY A 236 13.44 -47.41 -18.66
CA GLY A 236 13.97 -48.18 -17.54
C GLY A 236 15.15 -49.09 -17.85
N ARG A 237 15.75 -49.59 -16.76
CA ARG A 237 16.50 -50.85 -16.76
C ARG A 237 16.41 -51.53 -15.41
N GLN A 238 16.28 -52.85 -15.50
CA GLN A 238 16.07 -53.83 -14.46
C GLN A 238 17.18 -53.84 -13.41
N LEU A 239 16.82 -54.15 -12.17
CA LEU A 239 17.74 -54.73 -11.19
C LEU A 239 17.29 -56.17 -10.92
N SER A 240 18.16 -57.10 -11.26
CA SER A 240 18.08 -58.53 -10.92
C SER A 240 18.63 -58.77 -9.53
N THR A 241 18.00 -59.73 -8.85
CA THR A 241 18.39 -60.44 -7.63
C THR A 241 19.88 -60.81 -7.53
N THR A 242 20.48 -60.51 -6.37
CA THR A 242 21.11 -61.46 -5.41
C THR A 242 21.37 -60.73 -4.10
#